data_AF-A0A1H6J4C0-F1
#
_entry.id   AF-A0A1H6J4C0-F1
#
_cell.length_a   1.000
_cell.length_b   1.000
_cell.length_c   1.000
_cell.angle_alpha   90.00
_cell.angle_beta   90.00
_cell.angle_gamma   90.00
#
_symmetry.space_group_name_H-M   'P 1'
#
loop_
_entity.id
_entity.type
_entity.pdbx_description
1 polymer ?
#
loop_
_entity_poly.entity_id
_entity_poly.type
_entity_poly.pdbx_seq_one_letter_code
_entity_poly.pdbx_strand_id
1 'polypeptide(L)'
;MPAEDDISIEEKRVYAGSAGRTDVYLASADGLVRVAVSGDKIGEFGMVADVAARDVAIHERPDAPALLAVATPEDLLVGAVGELDDGLGGLEAAGIGSTAAVGLTNATRSRGVGDGSDDGTGGVPRNGTDGPSGSGGSDRFLAATADGDVVDVRFSGADEETARPTIETTTIGSVEEPHAVDSGLIAAADGVHRAASSGGTMGGTGGSDGRSGLERVGLRTVRDVAGTGVPLAAADDGLYWLANGWMAAIEAATGHVAADGDGHALAATGEGLVAHAGTDWSREAWEPRSLPVAGDVTALAYGPGIALAATDAGALCVDAGDGWRHQILGVREVGGIATHAVA
;
A
#
# COMPACT_ATOMS: atom_id res chain seq x y z
N MET A 1 13.24 45.82 -37.43
CA MET A 1 12.08 45.36 -36.67
C MET A 1 12.54 44.26 -35.74
N PRO A 2 12.65 44.50 -34.43
CA PRO A 2 12.62 43.43 -33.45
C PRO A 2 11.19 43.35 -32.87
N ALA A 3 10.57 42.18 -32.94
CA ALA A 3 9.57 41.73 -31.96
C ALA A 3 10.30 40.57 -31.29
N GLU A 4 10.76 40.65 -30.03
CA GLU A 4 9.92 40.57 -28.83
C GLU A 4 8.90 39.44 -28.96
N ASP A 5 9.39 38.20 -28.95
CA ASP A 5 8.59 37.05 -28.48
C ASP A 5 8.46 37.19 -26.96
N ASP A 6 7.48 38.01 -26.58
CA ASP A 6 6.91 38.10 -25.25
C ASP A 6 6.06 36.83 -25.02
N ILE A 7 6.74 35.72 -24.68
CA ILE A 7 6.07 34.57 -24.07
C ILE A 7 5.59 35.01 -22.69
N SER A 8 4.35 35.47 -22.66
CA SER A 8 3.72 36.06 -21.49
C SER A 8 3.86 35.14 -20.28
N ILE A 9 4.23 35.75 -19.15
CA ILE A 9 4.36 35.12 -17.83
C ILE A 9 3.09 34.35 -17.40
N GLU A 10 1.96 34.55 -18.08
CA GLU A 10 0.71 33.79 -17.88
C GLU A 10 0.78 32.34 -18.35
N GLU A 11 1.55 31.99 -19.39
CA GLU A 11 1.66 30.60 -19.88
C GLU A 11 2.56 29.74 -18.99
N LYS A 12 3.43 30.38 -18.19
CA LYS A 12 4.31 29.73 -17.20
C LYS A 12 3.62 29.40 -15.86
N ARG A 13 2.35 29.82 -15.67
CA ARG A 13 1.57 29.53 -14.44
C ARG A 13 0.50 28.44 -14.62
N VAL A 14 0.43 27.81 -15.79
CA VAL A 14 -0.62 26.82 -16.12
C VAL A 14 -0.28 25.37 -15.70
N TYR A 15 0.95 25.10 -15.23
CA TYR A 15 1.33 23.80 -14.62
C TYR A 15 1.90 23.90 -13.20
N ALA A 16 1.65 25.01 -12.50
CA ALA A 16 1.83 25.06 -11.05
C ALA A 16 0.49 24.81 -10.34
N GLY A 17 -0.27 23.80 -10.79
CA GLY A 17 -1.04 23.05 -9.82
C GLY A 17 0.00 22.44 -8.89
N SER A 18 0.09 22.92 -7.65
CA SER A 18 0.88 22.24 -6.63
C SER A 18 0.51 20.77 -6.71
N ALA A 19 1.39 19.91 -7.23
CA ALA A 19 1.25 18.49 -6.98
C ALA A 19 1.15 18.39 -5.46
N GLY A 20 -0.02 17.95 -4.97
CA GLY A 20 -0.33 17.93 -3.55
C GLY A 20 0.85 17.32 -2.80
N ARG A 21 1.21 17.90 -1.66
CA ARG A 21 2.29 17.34 -0.87
C ARG A 21 1.88 15.91 -0.48
N THR A 22 2.78 14.97 -0.67
CA THR A 22 2.62 13.59 -0.24
C THR A 22 3.68 13.31 0.81
N ASP A 23 3.27 12.92 2.01
CA ASP A 23 4.19 12.44 3.03
C ASP A 23 4.43 10.94 2.82
N VAL A 24 5.69 10.57 2.60
CA VAL A 24 6.14 9.19 2.40
C VAL A 24 6.75 8.68 3.69
N TYR A 25 6.22 7.59 4.21
CA TYR A 25 6.69 6.93 5.42
C TYR A 25 7.50 5.69 5.06
N LEU A 26 8.72 5.59 5.59
CA LEU A 26 9.61 4.46 5.39
C LEU A 26 9.80 3.71 6.70
N ALA A 27 9.44 2.44 6.72
CA ALA A 27 9.79 1.52 7.79
C ALA A 27 11.24 1.06 7.62
N SER A 28 12.08 1.28 8.63
CA SER A 28 13.49 0.90 8.58
C SER A 28 13.97 0.35 9.93
N ALA A 29 15.07 -0.40 9.92
CA ALA A 29 15.69 -0.90 11.15
C ALA A 29 16.15 0.21 12.11
N ASP A 30 16.37 1.43 11.60
CA ASP A 30 16.80 2.59 12.39
C ASP A 30 15.61 3.42 12.92
N GLY A 31 14.38 3.21 12.43
CA GLY A 31 13.22 4.03 12.79
C GLY A 31 12.15 4.13 11.70
N LEU A 32 11.03 4.78 12.03
CA LEU A 32 10.06 5.25 11.05
C LEU A 32 10.47 6.65 10.57
N VAL A 33 10.68 6.83 9.27
CA VAL A 33 11.06 8.12 8.67
C VAL A 33 9.93 8.67 7.82
N ARG A 34 9.63 9.96 7.96
CA ARG A 34 8.71 10.70 7.07
C ARG A 34 9.52 11.57 6.12
N VAL A 35 9.17 11.54 4.84
CA VAL A 35 9.75 12.36 3.78
C VAL A 35 8.63 13.11 3.08
N ALA A 36 8.71 14.44 3.04
CA ALA A 36 7.77 15.26 2.28
C ALA A 36 8.15 15.25 0.79
N VAL A 37 7.22 14.85 -0.08
CA VAL A 37 7.39 14.80 -1.53
C VAL A 37 6.36 15.69 -2.21
N SER A 38 6.75 16.41 -3.26
CA SER A 38 5.81 17.19 -4.11
C SER A 38 6.21 17.02 -5.57
N GLY A 39 5.42 16.23 -6.30
CA GLY A 39 5.82 15.75 -7.63
C GLY A 39 7.11 14.93 -7.54
N ASP A 40 8.12 15.30 -8.31
CA ASP A 40 9.44 14.66 -8.30
C ASP A 40 10.41 15.25 -7.25
N LYS A 41 9.96 16.25 -6.46
CA LYS A 41 10.81 16.92 -5.48
C LYS A 41 10.75 16.23 -4.13
N ILE A 42 11.91 15.77 -3.67
CA ILE A 42 12.12 15.25 -2.33
C ILE A 42 12.51 16.42 -1.42
N GLY A 43 11.67 16.69 -0.42
CA GLY A 43 11.78 17.80 0.50
C GLY A 43 12.38 17.40 1.85
N GLU A 44 11.83 17.97 2.91
CA GLU A 44 12.23 17.68 4.29
C GLU A 44 11.98 16.22 4.64
N PHE A 45 12.91 15.62 5.36
CA PHE A 45 12.73 14.32 5.97
C PHE A 45 13.19 14.31 7.41
N GLY A 46 12.56 13.47 8.22
CA GLY A 46 12.86 13.35 9.64
C GLY A 46 12.35 12.04 10.22
N MET A 47 12.93 11.66 11.35
CA MET A 47 12.47 10.51 12.12
C MET A 47 11.17 10.87 12.84
N VAL A 48 10.14 10.06 12.61
CA VAL A 48 8.83 10.14 13.29
C VAL A 48 8.89 9.38 14.60
N ALA A 49 9.49 8.19 14.57
CA ALA A 49 9.57 7.28 15.69
C ALA A 49 10.92 6.55 15.71
N ASP A 50 11.60 6.58 16.87
CA ASP A 50 12.82 5.82 17.14
C ASP A 50 12.46 4.40 17.59
N VAL A 51 11.89 3.64 16.65
CA VAL A 51 11.49 2.24 16.82
C VAL A 51 11.83 1.47 15.55
N ALA A 52 12.51 0.34 15.69
CA ALA A 52 12.81 -0.52 14.55
C ALA A 52 11.50 -0.94 13.88
N ALA A 53 11.33 -0.55 12.62
CA ALA A 53 10.13 -0.79 11.84
C ALA A 53 10.44 -1.75 10.70
N ARG A 54 9.64 -2.82 10.61
CA ARG A 54 9.74 -3.84 9.55
C ARG A 54 8.88 -3.48 8.36
N ASP A 55 7.70 -2.94 8.61
CA ASP A 55 6.72 -2.61 7.58
C ASP A 55 5.78 -1.49 8.05
N VAL A 56 5.10 -0.81 7.13
CA VAL A 56 4.22 0.32 7.41
C VAL A 56 3.04 0.38 6.44
N ALA A 57 1.86 0.69 6.96
CA ALA A 57 0.65 0.89 6.16
C ALA A 57 -0.11 2.15 6.59
N ILE A 58 -0.78 2.79 5.63
CA ILE A 58 -1.62 3.96 5.86
C ILE A 58 -3.04 3.67 5.37
N HIS A 59 -4.02 3.93 6.24
CA HIS A 59 -5.43 3.87 5.92
C HIS A 59 -5.99 5.30 5.87
N GLU A 60 -6.28 5.76 4.65
CA GLU A 60 -6.90 7.06 4.41
C GLU A 60 -8.37 7.07 4.85
N ARG A 61 -8.77 8.12 5.58
CA ARG A 61 -10.14 8.28 6.09
C ARG A 61 -10.72 9.61 5.60
N PRO A 62 -11.85 9.64 4.88
CA PRO A 62 -12.40 10.89 4.32
C PRO A 62 -12.80 11.93 5.38
N ASP A 63 -13.30 11.48 6.53
CA ASP A 63 -13.91 12.33 7.55
C ASP A 63 -13.14 12.30 8.89
N ALA A 64 -11.92 11.74 8.90
CA ALA A 64 -11.07 11.61 10.08
C ALA A 64 -9.57 11.61 9.68
N PRO A 65 -8.63 11.87 10.60
CA PRO A 65 -7.20 11.77 10.28
C PRO A 65 -6.84 10.37 9.75
N ALA A 66 -5.91 10.26 8.81
CA ALA A 66 -5.43 8.95 8.36
C ALA A 66 -4.85 8.13 9.54
N LEU A 67 -5.05 6.82 9.50
CA LEU A 67 -4.42 5.90 10.45
C LEU A 67 -3.11 5.38 9.86
N LEU A 68 -2.10 5.32 10.69
CA LEU A 68 -0.80 4.72 10.42
C LEU A 68 -0.67 3.43 11.24
N ALA A 69 -0.17 2.38 10.64
CA ALA A 69 0.24 1.15 11.32
C ALA A 69 1.68 0.82 10.99
N VAL A 70 2.45 0.40 12.00
CA VAL A 70 3.88 0.11 11.92
C VAL A 70 4.14 -1.26 12.53
N ALA A 71 4.60 -2.20 11.71
CA ALA A 71 5.01 -3.51 12.18
C ALA A 71 6.39 -3.41 12.84
N THR A 72 6.52 -3.86 14.08
CA THR A 72 7.78 -3.83 14.84
C THR A 72 8.14 -5.22 15.38
N PRO A 73 9.40 -5.44 15.79
CA PRO A 73 9.79 -6.69 16.45
C PRO A 73 9.04 -6.99 17.76
N GLU A 74 8.36 -6.01 18.34
CA GLU A 74 7.73 -6.09 19.66
C GLU A 74 6.21 -6.16 19.57
N ASP A 75 5.58 -5.30 18.76
CA ASP A 75 4.13 -5.26 18.53
C ASP A 75 3.78 -4.61 17.17
N LEU A 76 2.49 -4.58 16.84
CA LEU A 76 1.98 -3.62 15.85
C LEU A 76 1.68 -2.30 16.56
N LEU A 77 2.33 -1.22 16.12
CA LEU A 77 2.06 0.14 16.61
C LEU A 77 1.10 0.86 15.68
N VAL A 78 0.10 1.55 16.22
CA VAL A 78 -0.97 2.20 15.46
C VAL A 78 -1.26 3.59 15.99
N GLY A 79 -1.58 4.54 15.11
CA GLY A 79 -1.84 5.93 15.51
C GLY A 79 -2.40 6.79 14.40
N ALA A 80 -2.88 8.00 14.74
CA ALA A 80 -3.35 8.97 13.76
C ALA A 80 -2.18 9.81 13.23
N VAL A 81 -2.07 9.99 11.91
CA VAL A 81 -0.93 10.67 11.25
C VAL A 81 -0.68 12.09 11.78
N GLY A 82 -1.73 12.85 12.13
CA GLY A 82 -1.62 14.22 12.65
C GLY A 82 -1.19 14.32 14.12
N GLU A 83 -1.20 13.23 14.87
CA GLU A 83 -0.80 13.20 16.29
C GLU A 83 0.69 12.82 16.46
N LEU A 84 1.40 12.56 15.36
CA LEU A 84 2.78 12.10 15.34
C LEU A 84 3.82 13.22 15.38
N ASP A 85 3.40 14.49 15.23
CA ASP A 85 4.32 15.64 15.21
C ASP A 85 5.01 15.88 16.58
N ASP A 86 4.53 15.25 17.66
CA ASP A 86 5.12 15.28 19.01
C ASP A 86 5.94 14.00 19.36
N GLY A 87 6.23 13.12 18.40
CA GLY A 87 6.99 11.87 18.57
C GLY A 87 6.14 10.62 18.84
N LEU A 88 6.69 9.62 19.55
CA LEU A 88 6.03 8.32 19.84
C LEU A 88 4.68 8.42 20.59
N GLY A 89 4.31 9.59 21.13
CA GLY A 89 3.12 9.76 21.97
C GLY A 89 1.79 9.40 21.29
N GLY A 90 1.74 9.49 19.96
CA GLY A 90 0.57 9.15 19.14
C GLY A 90 0.48 7.69 18.69
N LEU A 91 1.48 6.85 18.97
CA LEU A 91 1.46 5.43 18.62
C LEU A 91 1.10 4.55 19.83
N GLU A 92 0.22 3.58 19.61
CA GLU A 92 -0.25 2.62 20.60
C GLU A 92 -0.03 1.19 20.12
N ALA A 93 0.32 0.28 21.04
CA ALA A 93 0.49 -1.13 20.73
C ALA A 93 -0.87 -1.83 20.62
N ALA A 94 -1.08 -2.60 19.55
CA ALA A 94 -2.31 -3.37 19.34
C ALA A 94 -2.40 -4.63 20.24
N GLY A 95 -1.30 -5.04 20.88
CA GLY A 95 -1.26 -6.19 21.77
C GLY A 95 -1.24 -7.53 21.05
N ILE A 96 -0.74 -7.57 19.81
CA ILE A 96 -0.66 -8.80 18.99
C ILE A 96 0.74 -9.40 18.96
N GLY A 97 1.73 -8.71 19.52
CA GLY A 97 3.12 -9.15 19.59
C GLY A 97 3.90 -8.90 18.30
N SER A 98 5.12 -9.47 18.22
CA SER A 98 6.06 -9.26 17.11
C SER A 98 5.37 -9.33 15.76
N THR A 99 5.39 -8.25 15.00
CA THR A 99 4.67 -8.14 13.74
C THR A 99 5.67 -8.12 12.59
N ALA A 100 5.42 -8.94 11.56
CA ALA A 100 6.30 -9.06 10.39
C ALA A 100 5.88 -8.13 9.26
N ALA A 101 4.58 -8.08 8.96
CA ALA A 101 4.03 -7.31 7.86
C ALA A 101 2.65 -6.73 8.22
N VAL A 102 2.29 -5.60 7.62
CA VAL A 102 1.00 -4.92 7.82
C VAL A 102 0.51 -4.28 6.52
N GLY A 103 -0.79 -4.40 6.26
CA GLY A 103 -1.40 -3.82 5.06
C GLY A 103 -2.89 -3.59 5.19
N LEU A 104 -3.49 -3.13 4.10
CA LEU A 104 -4.93 -2.90 4.03
C LEU A 104 -5.71 -4.20 3.85
N THR A 105 -6.95 -4.23 4.33
CA THR A 105 -7.83 -5.43 4.21
C THR A 105 -8.50 -5.57 2.86
N ASN A 106 -8.56 -4.52 2.06
CA ASN A 106 -9.22 -4.53 0.77
C ASN A 106 -8.57 -3.48 -0.11
N ALA A 107 -8.43 -3.78 -1.40
CA ALA A 107 -8.19 -2.75 -2.40
C ALA A 107 -9.34 -1.75 -2.29
N THR A 108 -9.05 -0.49 -1.98
CA THR A 108 -10.01 0.59 -2.18
C THR A 108 -10.45 0.49 -3.64
N ARG A 109 -11.68 0.05 -3.87
CA ARG A 109 -12.27 0.07 -5.21
C ARG A 109 -12.32 1.54 -5.62
N SER A 110 -11.34 1.97 -6.42
CA SER A 110 -11.38 3.29 -7.02
C SER A 110 -12.69 3.42 -7.80
N ARG A 111 -13.31 4.56 -7.60
CA ARG A 111 -14.68 4.89 -7.95
C ARG A 111 -14.71 5.29 -9.42
N GLY A 112 -15.39 4.51 -10.26
CA GLY A 112 -15.95 5.00 -11.53
C GLY A 112 -15.25 4.54 -12.81
N VAL A 113 -15.57 3.34 -13.28
CA VAL A 113 -15.83 3.15 -14.72
C VAL A 113 -17.31 3.46 -14.90
N GLY A 114 -17.63 4.67 -15.36
CA GLY A 114 -18.93 4.90 -15.96
C GLY A 114 -18.99 3.99 -17.19
N ASP A 115 -19.83 2.96 -17.15
CA ASP A 115 -20.20 2.31 -18.39
C ASP A 115 -20.89 3.38 -19.25
N GLY A 116 -20.29 3.65 -20.40
CA GLY A 116 -20.94 4.41 -21.44
C GLY A 116 -21.96 3.48 -22.09
N SER A 117 -23.21 3.56 -21.64
CA SER A 117 -24.36 3.11 -22.41
C SER A 117 -25.48 4.12 -22.27
N ASP A 118 -25.30 5.25 -22.97
CA ASP A 118 -26.38 6.14 -23.36
C ASP A 118 -27.27 5.42 -24.38
N ASP A 119 -28.27 4.69 -23.90
CA ASP A 119 -29.46 4.34 -24.66
C ASP A 119 -30.68 4.94 -23.96
N GLY A 120 -30.99 6.17 -24.37
CA GLY A 120 -32.10 6.95 -23.83
C GLY A 120 -33.45 6.28 -24.07
N THR A 121 -34.17 5.96 -22.99
CA THR A 121 -35.64 6.07 -22.94
C THR A 121 -36.06 6.33 -21.49
N GLY A 122 -36.82 7.41 -21.28
CA GLY A 122 -37.12 7.98 -19.98
C GLY A 122 -37.89 7.10 -19.01
N GLY A 123 -37.44 7.10 -17.76
CA GLY A 123 -38.17 6.69 -16.58
C GLY A 123 -37.75 7.56 -15.40
N VAL A 124 -38.66 8.40 -14.91
CA VAL A 124 -38.42 9.29 -13.76
C VAL A 124 -38.21 8.45 -12.50
N PRO A 125 -37.07 8.50 -11.78
CA PRO A 125 -36.96 7.84 -10.49
C PRO A 125 -37.69 8.66 -9.43
N ARG A 126 -38.52 7.96 -8.65
CA ARG A 126 -39.27 8.51 -7.52
C ARG A 126 -38.30 8.87 -6.39
N ASN A 127 -38.56 10.02 -5.77
CA ASN A 127 -37.87 10.50 -4.57
C ASN A 127 -38.13 9.54 -3.40
N GLY A 128 -37.22 8.58 -3.19
CA GLY A 128 -37.12 7.75 -2.01
C GLY A 128 -35.98 8.27 -1.15
N THR A 129 -36.28 8.66 0.07
CA THR A 129 -35.31 9.06 1.10
C THR A 129 -34.54 7.83 1.57
N ASP A 130 -33.59 7.37 0.77
CA ASP A 130 -32.45 6.60 1.26
C ASP A 130 -31.33 7.62 1.45
N GLY A 131 -31.14 8.06 2.70
CA GLY A 131 -29.91 8.74 3.09
C GLY A 131 -28.71 7.86 2.73
N PRO A 132 -27.50 8.43 2.57
CA PRO A 132 -26.34 7.64 2.21
C PRO A 132 -26.20 6.53 3.24
N SER A 133 -26.48 5.30 2.82
CA SER A 133 -26.08 4.11 3.55
C SER A 133 -24.57 4.22 3.62
N GLY A 134 -24.06 4.67 4.77
CA GLY A 134 -22.64 4.77 5.01
C GLY A 134 -22.04 3.42 4.68
N SER A 135 -21.23 3.38 3.62
CA SER A 135 -20.32 2.27 3.40
C SER A 135 -19.32 2.33 4.55
N GLY A 136 -19.73 1.85 5.73
CA GLY A 136 -18.89 1.66 6.88
C GLY A 136 -17.90 0.54 6.57
N GLY A 137 -16.92 0.84 5.72
CA GLY A 137 -15.65 0.14 5.80
C GLY A 137 -15.15 0.44 7.20
N SER A 138 -15.15 -0.57 8.07
CA SER A 138 -14.50 -0.44 9.37
C SER A 138 -13.05 -0.03 9.12
N ASP A 139 -12.59 1.04 9.75
CA ASP A 139 -11.19 1.39 9.83
C ASP A 139 -10.43 0.15 10.31
N ARG A 140 -9.57 -0.44 9.46
CA ARG A 140 -8.89 -1.69 9.82
C ARG A 140 -7.64 -1.97 9.00
N PHE A 141 -6.70 -2.65 9.62
CA PHE A 141 -5.52 -3.25 8.97
C PHE A 141 -5.60 -4.79 9.04
N LEU A 142 -4.83 -5.44 8.16
CA LEU A 142 -4.38 -6.81 8.37
C LEU A 142 -2.93 -6.77 8.82
N ALA A 143 -2.63 -7.51 9.88
CA ALA A 143 -1.27 -7.71 10.34
C ALA A 143 -0.94 -9.21 10.32
N ALA A 144 0.27 -9.53 9.91
CA ALA A 144 0.82 -10.88 10.04
C ALA A 144 1.93 -10.84 11.10
N THR A 145 1.74 -11.61 12.17
CA THR A 145 2.73 -11.73 13.26
C THR A 145 3.92 -12.55 12.82
N ALA A 146 5.06 -12.39 13.49
CA ALA A 146 6.27 -13.17 13.22
C ALA A 146 6.08 -14.69 13.46
N ASP A 147 5.12 -15.06 14.32
CA ASP A 147 4.75 -16.46 14.58
C ASP A 147 3.76 -17.02 13.53
N GLY A 148 3.33 -16.20 12.57
CA GLY A 148 2.49 -16.59 11.45
C GLY A 148 0.99 -16.36 11.62
N ASP A 149 0.52 -15.90 12.78
CA ASP A 149 -0.89 -15.54 12.95
C ASP A 149 -1.24 -14.31 12.09
N VAL A 150 -2.35 -14.40 11.36
CA VAL A 150 -2.93 -13.28 10.60
C VAL A 150 -4.08 -12.70 11.40
N VAL A 151 -4.01 -11.40 11.69
CA VAL A 151 -4.90 -10.69 12.60
C VAL A 151 -5.62 -9.55 11.88
N ASP A 152 -6.94 -9.52 11.98
CA ASP A 152 -7.77 -8.37 11.62
C ASP A 152 -7.76 -7.38 12.79
N VAL A 153 -7.22 -6.18 12.56
CA VAL A 153 -7.05 -5.12 13.56
C VAL A 153 -8.00 -3.99 13.21
N ARG A 154 -9.11 -3.89 13.96
CA ARG A 154 -10.18 -2.91 13.74
C ARG A 154 -10.05 -1.74 14.69
N PHE A 155 -10.44 -0.58 14.20
CA PHE A 155 -10.53 0.65 14.95
C PHE A 155 -11.98 1.09 15.03
N SER A 156 -12.37 1.57 16.20
CA SER A 156 -13.61 2.30 16.38
C SER A 156 -13.33 3.63 17.07
N GLY A 157 -14.39 4.42 17.31
CA GLY A 157 -14.29 5.77 17.82
C GLY A 157 -13.36 5.94 19.01
N ALA A 158 -12.94 7.18 19.25
CA ALA A 158 -12.08 7.50 20.37
C ALA A 158 -12.78 7.13 21.70
N ASP A 159 -12.07 6.38 22.53
CA ASP A 159 -12.45 6.10 23.91
C ASP A 159 -12.64 7.42 24.67
N GLU A 160 -13.77 7.55 25.37
CA GLU A 160 -14.18 8.82 25.99
C GLU A 160 -13.23 9.27 27.14
N GLU A 161 -12.46 8.34 27.72
CA GLU A 161 -11.56 8.62 28.84
C GLU A 161 -10.15 8.98 28.37
N THR A 162 -9.65 8.30 27.34
CA THR A 162 -8.28 8.45 26.83
C THR A 162 -8.20 9.33 25.58
N ALA A 163 -9.33 9.59 24.92
CA ALA A 163 -9.43 10.21 23.59
C ALA A 163 -8.69 9.44 22.48
N ARG A 164 -8.37 8.15 22.70
CA ARG A 164 -7.62 7.29 21.77
C ARG A 164 -8.52 6.32 21.03
N PRO A 165 -8.20 5.90 19.79
CA PRO A 165 -9.02 4.93 19.08
C PRO A 165 -9.08 3.60 19.84
N THR A 166 -10.28 3.03 19.97
CA THR A 166 -10.41 1.67 20.54
C THR A 166 -9.94 0.65 19.50
N ILE A 167 -9.00 -0.22 19.90
CA ILE A 167 -8.43 -1.26 19.04
C ILE A 167 -9.06 -2.62 19.39
N GLU A 168 -9.65 -3.28 18.40
CA GLU A 168 -10.15 -4.65 18.51
C GLU A 168 -9.36 -5.57 17.58
N THR A 169 -8.83 -6.67 18.12
CA THR A 169 -8.02 -7.63 17.37
C THR A 169 -8.73 -8.96 17.25
N THR A 170 -8.62 -9.60 16.08
CA THR A 170 -9.19 -10.94 15.84
C THR A 170 -8.27 -11.74 14.95
N THR A 171 -7.72 -12.84 15.45
CA THR A 171 -6.95 -13.78 14.62
C THR A 171 -7.89 -14.51 13.64
N ILE A 172 -7.61 -14.40 12.34
CA ILE A 172 -8.45 -14.94 11.26
C ILE A 172 -7.87 -16.19 10.60
N GLY A 173 -6.60 -16.51 10.87
CA GLY A 173 -5.89 -17.66 10.31
C GLY A 173 -4.40 -17.58 10.64
N SER A 174 -3.61 -18.45 10.02
CA SER A 174 -2.15 -18.45 10.13
C SER A 174 -1.49 -18.87 8.82
N VAL A 175 -0.27 -18.39 8.58
CA VAL A 175 0.58 -18.71 7.42
C VAL A 175 1.99 -19.10 7.87
N GLU A 176 2.79 -19.70 6.99
CA GLU A 176 4.20 -20.03 7.28
C GLU A 176 5.10 -18.85 6.90
N GLU A 177 5.83 -18.28 7.86
CA GLU A 177 6.80 -17.18 7.64
C GLU A 177 6.22 -16.05 6.75
N PRO A 178 5.33 -15.20 7.29
CA PRO A 178 4.73 -14.12 6.51
C PRO A 178 5.79 -13.12 6.05
N HIS A 179 5.69 -12.70 4.79
CA HIS A 179 6.62 -11.77 4.16
C HIS A 179 6.00 -10.39 3.89
N ALA A 180 4.75 -10.32 3.42
CA ALA A 180 4.10 -9.06 3.06
C ALA A 180 2.58 -9.16 3.16
N VAL A 181 1.91 -8.02 3.33
CA VAL A 181 0.45 -7.90 3.33
C VAL A 181 0.05 -6.69 2.50
N ASP A 182 -0.78 -6.89 1.47
CA ASP A 182 -1.39 -5.77 0.74
C ASP A 182 -2.81 -6.11 0.30
N SER A 183 -3.73 -5.21 0.62
CA SER A 183 -5.08 -5.16 0.07
C SER A 183 -5.85 -6.50 0.16
N GLY A 184 -5.68 -7.18 1.30
CA GLY A 184 -6.31 -8.47 1.59
C GLY A 184 -5.52 -9.70 1.14
N LEU A 185 -4.37 -9.53 0.50
CA LEU A 185 -3.44 -10.62 0.16
C LEU A 185 -2.30 -10.69 1.17
N ILE A 186 -1.84 -11.91 1.42
CA ILE A 186 -0.71 -12.21 2.30
C ILE A 186 0.30 -13.03 1.49
N ALA A 187 1.52 -12.54 1.39
CA ALA A 187 2.68 -13.27 0.91
C ALA A 187 3.32 -14.05 2.06
N ALA A 188 3.61 -15.33 1.84
CA ALA A 188 4.16 -16.22 2.84
C ALA A 188 5.11 -17.27 2.21
N ALA A 189 5.89 -17.96 3.04
CA ALA A 189 6.74 -19.05 2.58
C ALA A 189 5.95 -20.25 2.00
N ASP A 190 4.69 -20.42 2.42
CA ASP A 190 3.79 -21.46 1.93
C ASP A 190 2.79 -21.00 0.85
N GLY A 191 2.78 -19.72 0.46
CA GLY A 191 2.16 -19.26 -0.79
C GLY A 191 1.50 -17.89 -0.67
N VAL A 192 0.55 -17.63 -1.57
CA VAL A 192 -0.36 -16.49 -1.43
C VAL A 192 -1.60 -16.95 -0.68
N HIS A 193 -2.01 -16.16 0.30
CA HIS A 193 -3.29 -16.30 0.98
C HIS A 193 -4.14 -15.06 0.79
N ARG A 194 -5.46 -15.22 0.85
CA ARG A 194 -6.44 -14.13 0.76
C ARG A 194 -7.29 -14.13 2.01
N ALA A 195 -7.36 -12.97 2.68
CA ALA A 195 -8.29 -12.76 3.77
C ALA A 195 -9.73 -12.67 3.22
N ALA A 196 -10.65 -13.41 3.80
CA ALA A 196 -12.06 -13.33 3.47
C ALA A 196 -12.63 -11.99 3.95
N SER A 197 -13.40 -11.32 3.10
CA SER A 197 -14.23 -10.20 3.53
C SER A 197 -15.21 -10.70 4.59
N SER A 198 -15.04 -10.27 5.84
CA SER A 198 -15.98 -10.56 6.93
C SER A 198 -17.35 -9.94 6.60
N GLY A 199 -18.19 -10.65 5.85
CA GLY A 199 -19.46 -10.12 5.34
C GLY A 199 -20.38 -11.13 4.66
N GLY A 200 -20.16 -12.44 4.82
CA GLY A 200 -21.01 -13.47 4.23
C GLY A 200 -21.24 -14.65 5.16
N THR A 201 -22.27 -14.59 6.00
CA THR A 201 -22.86 -15.80 6.58
C THR A 201 -23.50 -16.58 5.44
N MET A 202 -22.84 -17.63 4.93
CA MET A 202 -23.50 -18.66 4.14
C MET A 202 -23.12 -20.04 4.66
N GLY A 203 -24.15 -20.77 5.08
CA GLY A 203 -24.04 -22.05 5.76
C GLY A 203 -23.34 -23.12 4.92
N GLY A 204 -22.37 -23.77 5.56
CA GLY A 204 -21.84 -25.07 5.18
C GLY A 204 -21.68 -25.90 6.44
N THR A 205 -22.42 -27.00 6.52
CA THR A 205 -22.32 -27.99 7.59
C THR A 205 -21.03 -28.81 7.42
N GLY A 206 -20.07 -28.66 8.34
CA GLY A 206 -19.05 -29.69 8.56
C GLY A 206 -17.71 -29.18 9.06
N GLY A 207 -17.34 -29.58 10.29
CA GLY A 207 -15.96 -29.57 10.78
C GLY A 207 -15.66 -28.43 11.76
N SER A 208 -15.44 -28.79 13.02
CA SER A 208 -14.92 -27.90 14.06
C SER A 208 -13.47 -27.49 13.76
N ASP A 209 -13.29 -26.33 13.13
CA ASP A 209 -12.17 -25.40 13.35
C ASP A 209 -12.62 -24.03 12.82
N GLY A 210 -13.23 -23.23 13.70
CA GLY A 210 -13.87 -21.94 13.38
C GLY A 210 -12.91 -20.79 13.07
N ARG A 211 -11.80 -21.05 12.36
CA ARG A 211 -10.79 -20.06 11.93
C ARG A 211 -10.75 -19.91 10.40
N SER A 212 -11.91 -19.90 9.73
CA SER A 212 -12.00 -19.86 8.26
C SER A 212 -12.05 -18.43 7.71
N GLY A 213 -11.14 -17.56 8.16
CA GLY A 213 -11.03 -16.19 7.64
C GLY A 213 -9.94 -16.02 6.58
N LEU A 214 -9.17 -17.07 6.31
CA LEU A 214 -8.03 -17.04 5.40
C LEU A 214 -8.09 -18.22 4.42
N GLU A 215 -7.89 -17.94 3.13
CA GLU A 215 -7.88 -18.94 2.06
C GLU A 215 -6.53 -18.94 1.34
N ARG A 216 -5.89 -20.11 1.21
CA ARG A 216 -4.68 -20.25 0.38
C ARG A 216 -5.05 -20.27 -1.10
N VAL A 217 -4.55 -19.31 -1.87
CA VAL A 217 -4.94 -19.10 -3.29
C VAL A 217 -3.86 -19.47 -4.30
N GLY A 218 -2.72 -20.02 -3.88
CA GLY A 218 -1.76 -20.69 -4.77
C GLY A 218 -0.30 -20.34 -4.54
N LEU A 219 0.51 -20.60 -5.57
CA LEU A 219 1.98 -20.47 -5.59
C LEU A 219 2.68 -21.31 -4.49
N ARG A 220 4.00 -21.12 -4.32
CA ARG A 220 4.80 -21.81 -3.30
C ARG A 220 5.36 -20.83 -2.30
N THR A 221 6.44 -20.14 -2.63
CA THR A 221 7.06 -19.14 -1.75
C THR A 221 6.93 -17.81 -2.43
N VAL A 222 6.32 -16.86 -1.73
CA VAL A 222 5.98 -15.54 -2.27
C VAL A 222 6.58 -14.52 -1.34
N ARG A 223 7.39 -13.61 -1.88
CA ARG A 223 8.11 -12.57 -1.14
C ARG A 223 7.27 -11.32 -0.94
N ASP A 224 6.46 -10.97 -1.92
CA ASP A 224 5.67 -9.74 -1.89
C ASP A 224 4.39 -9.88 -2.73
N VAL A 225 3.39 -9.06 -2.45
CA VAL A 225 2.10 -9.04 -3.14
C VAL A 225 1.61 -7.60 -3.36
N ALA A 226 0.98 -7.36 -4.50
CA ALA A 226 0.19 -6.16 -4.72
C ALA A 226 -1.27 -6.58 -4.96
N GLY A 227 -2.17 -6.21 -4.05
CA GLY A 227 -3.58 -6.62 -4.10
C GLY A 227 -4.51 -5.61 -4.76
N THR A 228 -4.06 -4.37 -4.97
CA THR A 228 -4.85 -3.33 -5.63
C THR A 228 -4.86 -3.53 -7.15
N GLY A 229 -6.05 -3.47 -7.76
CA GLY A 229 -6.23 -3.72 -9.20
C GLY A 229 -6.16 -5.19 -9.55
N VAL A 230 -5.32 -5.55 -10.54
CA VAL A 230 -5.01 -6.95 -10.87
C VAL A 230 -4.01 -7.48 -9.85
N PRO A 231 -4.33 -8.51 -9.06
CA PRO A 231 -3.41 -9.04 -8.07
C PRO A 231 -2.10 -9.52 -8.66
N LEU A 232 -0.99 -9.10 -8.05
CA LEU A 232 0.37 -9.51 -8.39
C LEU A 232 1.03 -10.24 -7.22
N ALA A 233 1.93 -11.17 -7.53
CA ALA A 233 2.73 -11.89 -6.57
C ALA A 233 4.17 -12.02 -7.06
N ALA A 234 5.11 -11.55 -6.23
CA ALA A 234 6.55 -11.68 -6.42
C ALA A 234 7.05 -12.96 -5.73
N ALA A 235 7.67 -13.86 -6.48
CA ALA A 235 8.14 -15.14 -5.99
C ALA A 235 9.60 -15.41 -6.38
N ASP A 236 10.21 -16.41 -5.75
CA ASP A 236 11.61 -16.78 -5.98
C ASP A 236 11.89 -17.24 -7.42
N ASP A 237 10.85 -17.61 -8.18
CA ASP A 237 10.94 -18.06 -9.57
C ASP A 237 10.26 -17.13 -10.59
N GLY A 238 9.58 -16.07 -10.16
CA GLY A 238 8.86 -15.21 -11.09
C GLY A 238 8.01 -14.11 -10.48
N LEU A 239 7.53 -13.24 -11.36
CA LEU A 239 6.41 -12.33 -11.11
C LEU A 239 5.15 -12.94 -11.73
N TYR A 240 4.08 -13.01 -10.95
CA TYR A 240 2.80 -13.57 -11.36
C TYR A 240 1.67 -12.56 -11.25
N TRP A 241 0.66 -12.69 -12.11
CA TRP A 241 -0.60 -11.95 -12.03
C TRP A 241 -1.79 -12.91 -11.98
N LEU A 242 -2.88 -12.49 -11.33
CA LEU A 242 -4.06 -13.34 -11.15
C LEU A 242 -5.08 -13.15 -12.27
N ALA A 243 -5.38 -14.26 -12.97
CA ALA A 243 -6.41 -14.39 -13.99
C ALA A 243 -7.31 -15.60 -13.66
N ASN A 244 -7.46 -16.54 -14.60
CA ASN A 244 -7.99 -17.89 -14.36
C ASN A 244 -6.97 -18.79 -13.62
N GLY A 245 -6.37 -18.25 -12.55
CA GLY A 245 -5.18 -18.78 -11.88
C GLY A 245 -3.98 -17.82 -12.01
N TRP A 246 -2.90 -18.16 -11.32
CA TRP A 246 -1.65 -17.38 -11.38
C TRP A 246 -0.94 -17.61 -12.72
N MET A 247 -0.74 -16.54 -13.46
CA MET A 247 -0.07 -16.51 -14.76
C MET A 247 1.29 -15.85 -14.61
N ALA A 248 2.34 -16.43 -15.18
CA ALA A 248 3.68 -15.83 -15.16
C ALA A 248 3.70 -14.58 -16.06
N ALA A 249 4.09 -13.44 -15.51
CA ALA A 249 4.44 -12.23 -16.23
C ALA A 249 5.94 -12.22 -16.58
N ILE A 250 6.79 -12.56 -15.60
CA ILE A 250 8.24 -12.56 -15.72
C ILE A 250 8.79 -13.83 -15.07
N GLU A 251 9.62 -14.58 -15.80
CA GLU A 251 10.29 -15.80 -15.32
C GLU A 251 11.68 -15.49 -14.75
N ALA A 252 11.73 -14.62 -13.75
CA ALA A 252 12.93 -14.27 -13.01
C ALA A 252 12.57 -14.02 -11.55
N ALA A 253 13.46 -14.42 -10.63
CA ALA A 253 13.29 -14.19 -9.20
C ALA A 253 12.87 -12.74 -8.94
N THR A 254 11.76 -12.54 -8.23
CA THR A 254 11.19 -11.22 -7.98
C THR A 254 11.01 -11.05 -6.48
N GLY A 255 11.61 -9.99 -5.92
CA GLY A 255 11.59 -9.74 -4.48
C GLY A 255 10.47 -8.82 -4.03
N HIS A 256 10.16 -7.79 -4.85
CA HIS A 256 9.22 -6.74 -4.47
C HIS A 256 8.29 -6.39 -5.63
N VAL A 257 7.04 -6.05 -5.32
CA VAL A 257 6.04 -5.61 -6.30
C VAL A 257 5.10 -4.58 -5.69
N ALA A 258 4.78 -3.54 -6.44
CA ALA A 258 3.74 -2.56 -6.07
C ALA A 258 2.87 -2.26 -7.28
N ALA A 259 1.59 -1.96 -7.04
CA ALA A 259 0.65 -1.53 -8.07
C ALA A 259 -0.23 -0.39 -7.56
N ASP A 260 -0.62 0.50 -8.47
CA ASP A 260 -1.51 1.63 -8.14
C ASP A 260 -3.01 1.28 -8.26
N GLY A 261 -3.33 0.16 -8.91
CA GLY A 261 -4.68 -0.30 -9.18
C GLY A 261 -5.24 0.08 -10.55
N ASP A 262 -4.59 1.01 -11.25
CA ASP A 262 -5.03 1.56 -12.54
C ASP A 262 -4.21 0.99 -13.71
N GLY A 263 -3.49 -0.11 -13.46
CA GLY A 263 -2.70 -0.83 -14.45
C GLY A 263 -1.22 -0.44 -14.44
N HIS A 264 -0.79 0.46 -13.55
CA HIS A 264 0.64 0.68 -13.32
C HIS A 264 1.16 -0.26 -12.25
N ALA A 265 2.34 -0.84 -12.50
CA ALA A 265 3.03 -1.64 -11.51
C ALA A 265 4.55 -1.49 -11.64
N LEU A 266 5.25 -1.67 -10.52
CA LEU A 266 6.70 -1.82 -10.46
C LEU A 266 7.03 -3.20 -9.90
N ALA A 267 8.08 -3.82 -10.42
CA ALA A 267 8.63 -5.04 -9.85
C ALA A 267 10.17 -4.98 -9.81
N ALA A 268 10.74 -5.35 -8.67
CA ALA A 268 12.17 -5.53 -8.48
C ALA A 268 12.53 -6.99 -8.71
N THR A 269 13.10 -7.27 -9.89
CA THR A 269 13.49 -8.62 -10.30
C THR A 269 15.00 -8.82 -10.15
N GLY A 270 15.46 -10.06 -10.21
CA GLY A 270 16.88 -10.41 -10.29
C GLY A 270 17.57 -9.90 -11.55
N GLU A 271 16.81 -9.37 -12.53
CA GLU A 271 17.32 -8.72 -13.74
C GLU A 271 17.28 -7.18 -13.65
N GLY A 272 16.73 -6.63 -12.56
CA GLY A 272 16.57 -5.19 -12.32
C GLY A 272 15.11 -4.76 -12.16
N LEU A 273 14.91 -3.43 -12.11
CA LEU A 273 13.61 -2.80 -11.98
C LEU A 273 12.87 -2.81 -13.32
N VAL A 274 11.61 -3.20 -13.31
CA VAL A 274 10.71 -3.13 -14.47
C VAL A 274 9.43 -2.40 -14.09
N ALA A 275 8.83 -1.73 -15.07
CA ALA A 275 7.54 -1.06 -14.93
C ALA A 275 6.54 -1.60 -15.95
N HIS A 276 5.29 -1.70 -15.53
CA HIS A 276 4.16 -2.02 -16.38
C HIS A 276 3.20 -0.83 -16.42
N ALA A 277 2.59 -0.60 -17.59
CA ALA A 277 1.53 0.37 -17.77
C ALA A 277 0.55 -0.14 -18.82
N GLY A 278 -0.70 -0.42 -18.42
CA GLY A 278 -1.76 -0.83 -19.34
C GLY A 278 -2.57 -2.00 -18.82
N THR A 279 -3.06 -2.83 -19.76
CA THR A 279 -4.02 -3.91 -19.46
C THR A 279 -3.55 -5.30 -19.87
N ASP A 280 -2.43 -5.42 -20.59
CA ASP A 280 -1.82 -6.69 -20.95
C ASP A 280 -0.71 -7.04 -19.96
N TRP A 281 -0.87 -8.12 -19.21
CA TRP A 281 0.08 -8.53 -18.18
C TRP A 281 1.11 -9.56 -18.67
N SER A 282 1.24 -9.73 -19.99
CA SER A 282 2.28 -10.55 -20.61
C SER A 282 3.69 -9.97 -20.40
N ARG A 283 4.73 -10.79 -20.61
CA ARG A 283 6.14 -10.35 -20.48
C ARG A 283 6.48 -9.11 -21.31
N GLU A 284 5.88 -8.96 -22.48
CA GLU A 284 6.19 -7.91 -23.45
C GLU A 284 5.71 -6.52 -23.00
N ALA A 285 4.76 -6.47 -22.07
CA ALA A 285 4.23 -5.22 -21.51
C ALA A 285 5.08 -4.63 -20.38
N TRP A 286 6.14 -5.33 -19.94
CA TRP A 286 7.04 -4.86 -18.89
C TRP A 286 8.29 -4.21 -19.48
N GLU A 287 8.50 -2.95 -19.14
CA GLU A 287 9.63 -2.15 -19.61
C GLU A 287 10.73 -2.05 -18.55
N PRO A 288 12.01 -2.29 -18.89
CA PRO A 288 13.12 -2.04 -17.98
C PRO A 288 13.21 -0.57 -17.56
N ARG A 289 13.51 -0.34 -16.29
CA ARG A 289 13.79 0.97 -15.72
C ARG A 289 15.12 0.94 -14.99
N SER A 290 15.81 2.07 -14.97
CA SER A 290 17.09 2.20 -14.24
C SER A 290 16.96 3.29 -13.20
N LEU A 291 17.31 2.96 -11.96
CA LEU A 291 17.41 3.95 -10.90
C LEU A 291 18.68 4.81 -11.09
N PRO A 292 18.66 6.08 -10.65
CA PRO A 292 19.79 6.99 -10.78
C PRO A 292 20.89 6.72 -9.72
N VAL A 293 20.75 5.66 -8.94
CA VAL A 293 21.58 5.28 -7.80
C VAL A 293 21.84 3.78 -7.86
N ALA A 294 22.99 3.34 -7.37
CA ALA A 294 23.31 1.91 -7.23
C ALA A 294 22.73 1.35 -5.93
N GLY A 295 22.38 0.06 -5.95
CA GLY A 295 21.80 -0.64 -4.81
C GLY A 295 20.65 -1.53 -5.25
N ASP A 296 20.36 -2.54 -4.45
CA ASP A 296 19.21 -3.41 -4.69
C ASP A 296 17.95 -2.73 -4.16
N VAL A 297 16.85 -2.85 -4.89
CA VAL A 297 15.55 -2.30 -4.46
C VAL A 297 15.01 -3.17 -3.33
N THR A 298 14.68 -2.56 -2.19
CA THR A 298 14.16 -3.26 -1.00
C THR A 298 12.70 -2.96 -0.68
N ALA A 299 12.15 -1.91 -1.28
CA ALA A 299 10.72 -1.60 -1.15
C ALA A 299 10.25 -0.77 -2.35
N LEU A 300 9.00 -0.99 -2.75
CA LEU A 300 8.31 -0.28 -3.83
C LEU A 300 6.96 0.22 -3.32
N ALA A 301 6.52 1.37 -3.80
CA ALA A 301 5.17 1.86 -3.53
C ALA A 301 4.72 2.84 -4.61
N TYR A 302 3.41 3.12 -4.59
CA TYR A 302 2.83 4.23 -5.32
C TYR A 302 2.20 5.22 -4.34
N GLY A 303 2.30 6.50 -4.68
CA GLY A 303 1.48 7.56 -4.12
C GLY A 303 0.72 8.29 -5.23
N PRO A 304 -0.10 9.30 -4.91
CA PRO A 304 -0.84 10.06 -5.92
C PRO A 304 0.08 10.68 -6.98
N GLY A 305 0.08 10.10 -8.18
CA GLY A 305 0.89 10.55 -9.31
C GLY A 305 2.40 10.34 -9.17
N ILE A 306 2.85 9.52 -8.20
CA ILE A 306 4.27 9.24 -7.98
C ILE A 306 4.54 7.74 -7.80
N ALA A 307 5.66 7.29 -8.34
CA ALA A 307 6.25 5.98 -8.12
C ALA A 307 7.44 6.11 -7.16
N LEU A 308 7.58 5.16 -6.24
CA LEU A 308 8.57 5.17 -5.17
C LEU A 308 9.38 3.88 -5.17
N ALA A 309 10.69 4.01 -4.96
CA ALA A 309 11.59 2.88 -4.71
C ALA A 309 12.57 3.24 -3.60
N ALA A 310 12.77 2.35 -2.64
CA ALA A 310 13.87 2.42 -1.69
C ALA A 310 14.95 1.39 -2.04
N THR A 311 16.20 1.72 -1.75
CA THR A 311 17.34 0.81 -1.93
C THR A 311 17.98 0.39 -0.61
N ASP A 312 18.71 -0.72 -0.63
CA ASP A 312 19.53 -1.22 0.47
C ASP A 312 20.60 -0.21 0.97
N ALA A 313 21.02 0.69 0.09
CA ALA A 313 21.90 1.82 0.40
C ALA A 313 21.19 2.99 1.13
N GLY A 314 19.90 2.86 1.43
CA GLY A 314 19.12 3.88 2.15
C GLY A 314 18.73 5.09 1.31
N ALA A 315 18.63 4.92 -0.02
CA ALA A 315 18.16 5.96 -0.92
C ALA A 315 16.66 5.82 -1.18
N LEU A 316 15.93 6.93 -1.10
CA LEU A 316 14.57 7.02 -1.63
C LEU A 316 14.64 7.60 -3.04
N CYS A 317 14.04 6.91 -4.00
CA CYS A 317 13.86 7.34 -5.37
C CYS A 317 12.39 7.66 -5.63
N VAL A 318 12.12 8.76 -6.35
CA VAL A 318 10.77 9.24 -6.70
C VAL A 318 10.71 9.50 -8.20
N ASP A 319 9.69 9.01 -8.88
CA ASP A 319 9.37 9.35 -10.28
C ASP A 319 7.93 9.88 -10.36
N ALA A 320 7.75 11.07 -10.94
CA ALA A 320 6.45 11.70 -11.17
C ALA A 320 6.06 11.76 -12.66
N GLY A 321 6.74 10.97 -13.51
CA GLY A 321 6.52 10.87 -14.96
C GLY A 321 7.64 11.48 -15.80
N ASP A 322 8.51 12.30 -15.20
CA ASP A 322 9.65 12.95 -15.87
C ASP A 322 11.00 12.27 -15.56
N GLY A 323 10.95 11.10 -14.90
CA GLY A 323 12.10 10.28 -14.54
C GLY A 323 12.50 10.40 -13.07
N TRP A 324 13.32 9.45 -12.64
CA TRP A 324 13.69 9.27 -11.24
C TRP A 324 14.59 10.39 -10.68
N ARG A 325 14.18 10.91 -9.52
CA ARG A 325 14.99 11.70 -8.57
C ARG A 325 15.30 10.86 -7.35
N HIS A 326 16.34 11.21 -6.60
CA HIS A 326 16.70 10.47 -5.39
C HIS A 326 17.25 11.36 -4.29
N GLN A 327 17.17 10.85 -3.07
CA GLN A 327 17.81 11.40 -1.88
C GLN A 327 18.33 10.24 -1.01
N ILE A 328 19.58 10.34 -0.54
CA ILE A 328 20.12 9.40 0.45
C ILE A 328 19.62 9.83 1.83
N LEU A 329 18.82 8.98 2.46
CA LEU A 329 18.25 9.23 3.78
C LEU A 329 19.14 8.72 4.92
N GLY A 330 20.04 7.78 4.61
CA GLY A 330 20.99 7.21 5.57
C GLY A 330 20.36 6.18 6.52
N VAL A 331 19.18 5.67 6.20
CA VAL A 331 18.52 4.57 6.91
C VAL A 331 18.90 3.22 6.29
N ARG A 332 18.87 2.17 7.10
CA ARG A 332 19.20 0.80 6.68
C ARG A 332 17.96 -0.09 6.71
N GLU A 333 17.99 -1.14 5.89
CA GLU A 333 16.99 -2.20 5.91
C GLU A 333 15.56 -1.64 5.81
N VAL A 334 15.29 -0.86 4.74
CA VAL A 334 13.94 -0.35 4.47
C VAL A 334 13.06 -1.52 4.06
N GLY A 335 12.06 -1.86 4.90
CA GLY A 335 11.17 -3.01 4.68
C GLY A 335 9.79 -2.66 4.12
N GLY A 336 9.37 -1.40 4.19
CA GLY A 336 8.07 -0.96 3.67
C GLY A 336 7.98 0.54 3.42
N ILE A 337 7.11 0.93 2.49
CA ILE A 337 6.82 2.34 2.15
C ILE A 337 5.29 2.54 2.15
N ALA A 338 4.82 3.56 2.84
CA ALA A 338 3.42 4.00 2.77
C ALA A 338 3.34 5.49 2.45
N THR A 339 2.25 5.91 1.80
CA THR A 339 2.06 7.31 1.39
C THR A 339 0.80 7.90 1.99
N HIS A 340 0.87 9.17 2.41
CA HIS A 340 -0.28 9.96 2.84
C HIS A 340 -0.38 11.23 1.99
N ALA A 341 -1.53 11.43 1.35
CA ALA A 341 -1.79 12.64 0.58
C ALA A 341 -2.19 13.79 1.53
N VAL A 342 -1.40 14.87 1.57
CA VAL A 342 -1.71 16.05 2.37
C VAL A 342 -2.60 16.98 1.55
N ALA A 343 -3.83 17.19 2.02
CA ALA A 343 -4.82 18.08 1.42
C ALA A 343 -4.52 19.57 1.65
#